data_AF-A0A6P8SW57-F1
#
_entry.id   AF-A0A6P8SW57-F1
#
_cell.length_a   1.000
_cell.length_b   1.000
_cell.length_c   1.000
_cell.angle_alpha   90.00
_cell.angle_beta   90.00
_cell.angle_gamma   90.00
#
_symmetry.space_group_name_H-M   'P 1'
#
loop_
_entity.id
_entity.type
_entity.pdbx_description
1 polymer ?
#
loop_
_entity_poly.entity_id
_entity_poly.type
_entity_poly.pdbx_seq_one_letter_code
_entity_poly.pdbx_strand_id
1 'polypeptide(L)'
;MPAAAALRTDVAEAAAQPLQHSSNEHSEATTQRTENTETTAGNPDYELQERFNINRSNVWDGAIRGFKGASFDPSHQMQVKFTDDEGQTEDGVDTGGPKREFLTLLMECLRMRRIFDGPQDRKFLTFDNAAAKDDEYFHAGRMIATSIVHGGPGPRFLSETLYQHLTGMKNTNIEAIIEDITDDTMRASLLE
;
A
#
# COMPACT_ATOMS: atom_id res chain seq x y z
N MET A 1 -13.71 79.87 -1.82
CA MET A 1 -12.78 79.68 -2.95
C MET A 1 -11.49 79.05 -2.42
N PRO A 2 -10.86 78.09 -3.10
CA PRO A 2 -11.45 77.07 -3.97
C PRO A 2 -10.88 75.63 -3.76
N ALA A 3 -11.62 74.68 -4.33
CA ALA A 3 -11.18 73.50 -5.10
C ALA A 3 -10.31 72.41 -4.46
N ALA A 4 -10.93 71.24 -4.25
CA ALA A 4 -10.31 69.95 -4.48
C ALA A 4 -11.05 69.28 -5.65
N ALA A 5 -10.30 69.00 -6.73
CA ALA A 5 -10.79 68.42 -7.97
C ALA A 5 -10.89 66.89 -7.89
N ALA A 6 -11.88 66.36 -8.62
CA ALA A 6 -12.22 64.96 -8.75
C ALA A 6 -11.23 64.16 -9.63
N LEU A 7 -11.19 62.84 -9.42
CA LEU A 7 -11.19 61.91 -10.55
C LEU A 7 -11.97 60.64 -10.20
N ARG A 8 -12.99 60.40 -11.02
CA ARG A 8 -13.83 59.21 -11.08
C ARG A 8 -13.11 58.11 -11.86
N THR A 9 -13.47 56.86 -11.60
CA THR A 9 -13.63 55.89 -12.70
C THR A 9 -14.68 54.87 -12.30
N ASP A 10 -15.58 54.65 -13.25
CA ASP A 10 -16.93 54.14 -13.07
C ASP A 10 -16.98 52.60 -13.01
N VAL A 11 -17.86 52.10 -12.15
CA VAL A 11 -18.33 50.71 -12.15
C VAL A 11 -19.62 50.70 -12.96
N ALA A 12 -19.64 49.95 -14.06
CA ALA A 12 -20.86 49.73 -14.85
C ALA A 12 -21.14 48.23 -14.98
N GLU A 13 -22.27 47.89 -14.39
CA GLU A 13 -23.09 46.69 -14.43
C GLU A 13 -23.49 46.27 -15.85
N ALA A 14 -23.51 44.96 -16.15
CA ALA A 14 -24.27 44.43 -17.28
C ALA A 14 -24.64 42.94 -17.06
N ALA A 15 -25.94 42.69 -17.20
CA ALA A 15 -26.67 41.47 -16.93
C ALA A 15 -26.47 40.35 -17.96
N ALA A 16 -26.70 39.11 -17.51
CA ALA A 16 -26.69 37.88 -18.30
C ALA A 16 -27.87 37.78 -19.27
N GLN A 17 -27.63 37.19 -20.45
CA GLN A 17 -28.65 36.66 -21.38
C GLN A 17 -28.17 35.33 -22.04
N PRO A 18 -29.08 34.42 -22.43
CA PRO A 18 -28.77 33.01 -22.73
C PRO A 18 -28.44 32.75 -24.22
N LEU A 19 -27.55 31.79 -24.47
CA LEU A 19 -27.08 31.40 -25.80
C LEU A 19 -28.06 30.46 -26.53
N GLN A 20 -28.33 30.78 -27.78
CA GLN A 20 -29.15 30.03 -28.75
C GLN A 20 -28.31 29.00 -29.52
N HIS A 21 -28.97 27.90 -29.91
CA HIS A 21 -28.46 26.82 -30.75
C HIS A 21 -28.27 27.25 -32.22
N SER A 22 -27.18 26.82 -32.88
CA SER A 22 -27.12 26.68 -34.34
C SER A 22 -26.06 25.66 -34.76
N SER A 23 -26.44 24.85 -35.74
CA SER A 23 -25.79 23.65 -36.29
C SER A 23 -24.53 23.92 -37.11
N ASN A 24 -23.61 22.95 -37.18
CA ASN A 24 -22.88 22.66 -38.42
C ASN A 24 -22.34 21.22 -38.46
N GLU A 25 -22.37 20.62 -39.65
CA GLU A 25 -22.10 19.20 -39.95
C GLU A 25 -20.63 18.89 -40.30
N HIS A 26 -20.30 17.59 -40.22
CA HIS A 26 -19.38 16.80 -41.06
C HIS A 26 -17.85 16.94 -40.95
N SER A 27 -17.18 15.90 -40.40
CA SER A 27 -16.44 14.93 -41.23
C SER A 27 -15.82 13.78 -40.41
N GLU A 28 -15.70 12.65 -41.10
CA GLU A 28 -15.50 11.26 -40.69
C GLU A 28 -14.13 10.90 -40.08
N ALA A 29 -14.15 9.94 -39.14
CA ALA A 29 -13.19 8.84 -39.12
C ALA A 29 -13.80 7.62 -38.41
N THR A 30 -14.31 6.69 -39.21
CA THR A 30 -14.82 5.38 -38.83
C THR A 30 -13.71 4.52 -38.22
N THR A 31 -13.88 4.05 -36.98
CA THR A 31 -13.24 2.81 -36.48
C THR A 31 -14.35 1.89 -36.02
N GLN A 32 -14.62 0.87 -36.84
CA GLN A 32 -15.61 -0.17 -36.56
C GLN A 32 -15.12 -1.04 -35.40
N ARG A 33 -15.81 -0.98 -34.26
CA ARG A 33 -15.73 -1.97 -33.19
C ARG A 33 -16.94 -2.89 -33.36
N THR A 34 -16.71 -4.09 -33.86
CA THR A 34 -17.72 -5.14 -33.95
C THR A 34 -18.10 -5.60 -32.55
N GLU A 35 -19.27 -5.19 -32.09
CA GLU A 35 -19.92 -5.76 -30.91
C GLU A 35 -20.63 -7.05 -31.34
N ASN A 36 -19.99 -8.19 -31.11
CA ASN A 36 -20.66 -9.49 -31.10
C ASN A 36 -21.03 -9.81 -29.65
N THR A 37 -22.26 -9.52 -29.26
CA THR A 37 -22.85 -9.99 -27.99
C THR A 37 -23.51 -11.34 -28.21
N GLU A 38 -22.71 -12.39 -28.15
CA GLU A 38 -23.24 -13.76 -28.04
C GLU A 38 -23.36 -14.11 -26.55
N THR A 39 -24.60 -14.03 -26.06
CA THR A 39 -25.02 -14.46 -24.73
C THR A 39 -24.69 -15.92 -24.51
N THR A 40 -23.65 -16.21 -23.73
CA THR A 40 -23.40 -17.55 -23.18
C THR A 40 -23.65 -17.51 -21.68
N ALA A 41 -24.79 -18.08 -21.28
CA ALA A 41 -25.08 -18.39 -19.89
C ALA A 41 -24.17 -19.53 -19.42
N GLY A 42 -23.34 -19.22 -18.42
CA GLY A 42 -22.52 -20.18 -17.68
C GLY A 42 -21.71 -19.42 -16.64
N ASN A 43 -22.04 -19.60 -15.35
CA ASN A 43 -21.24 -19.15 -14.22
C ASN A 43 -20.05 -20.11 -14.06
N PRO A 44 -18.80 -19.69 -14.28
CA PRO A 44 -17.70 -20.09 -13.43
C PRO A 44 -17.56 -19.04 -12.33
N ASP A 45 -17.44 -19.46 -11.07
CA ASP A 45 -16.85 -18.59 -10.05
C ASP A 45 -15.49 -18.13 -10.58
N TYR A 46 -15.41 -16.92 -11.13
CA TYR A 46 -14.13 -16.29 -11.39
C TYR A 46 -13.56 -15.95 -10.03
N GLU A 47 -12.76 -16.86 -9.47
CA GLU A 47 -11.97 -16.58 -8.28
C GLU A 47 -11.06 -15.39 -8.66
N LEU A 48 -11.43 -14.20 -8.17
CA LEU A 48 -10.68 -12.99 -8.43
C LEU A 48 -9.28 -13.16 -7.84
N GLN A 49 -8.25 -12.82 -8.62
CA GLN A 49 -6.85 -13.08 -8.31
C GLN A 49 -6.04 -11.80 -8.21
N GLU A 50 -5.22 -11.70 -7.16
CA GLU A 50 -4.20 -10.68 -7.01
C GLU A 50 -2.86 -11.24 -7.49
N ARG A 51 -2.31 -10.62 -8.55
CA ARG A 51 -1.04 -11.08 -9.14
C ARG A 51 0.14 -10.32 -8.57
N PHE A 52 1.09 -11.08 -8.04
CA PHE A 52 2.34 -10.56 -7.49
C PHE A 52 3.51 -11.06 -8.33
N ASN A 53 4.18 -10.13 -9.02
CA ASN A 53 5.44 -10.39 -9.70
C ASN A 53 6.58 -9.96 -8.77
N ILE A 54 7.34 -10.94 -8.27
CA ILE A 54 8.32 -10.75 -7.20
C ILE A 54 9.71 -11.06 -7.72
N ASN A 55 10.63 -10.14 -7.51
CA ASN A 55 12.06 -10.39 -7.67
C ASN A 55 12.65 -10.67 -6.27
N ARG A 56 13.40 -11.78 -6.12
CA ARG A 56 13.99 -12.17 -4.82
C ARG A 56 15.04 -11.19 -4.30
N SER A 57 15.76 -10.54 -5.20
CA SER A 57 16.71 -9.47 -4.89
C SER A 57 16.00 -8.18 -4.43
N ASN A 58 14.71 -8.03 -4.74
CA ASN A 58 13.92 -6.85 -4.39
C ASN A 58 12.45 -7.16 -4.04
N VAL A 59 12.27 -7.97 -2.99
CA VAL A 59 10.94 -8.45 -2.55
C VAL A 59 10.06 -7.31 -2.10
N TRP A 60 10.62 -6.33 -1.36
CA TRP A 60 9.86 -5.21 -0.81
C TRP A 60 9.19 -4.37 -1.91
N ASP A 61 9.94 -3.95 -2.93
CA ASP A 61 9.37 -3.11 -3.98
C ASP A 61 8.36 -3.89 -4.83
N GLY A 62 8.60 -5.18 -5.07
CA GLY A 62 7.64 -6.09 -5.70
C GLY A 62 6.34 -6.19 -4.92
N ALA A 63 6.43 -6.41 -3.61
CA ALA A 63 5.27 -6.47 -2.73
C ALA A 63 4.52 -5.14 -2.72
N ILE A 64 5.20 -4.02 -2.50
CA ILE A 64 4.59 -2.69 -2.45
C ILE A 64 3.79 -2.40 -3.72
N ARG A 65 4.30 -2.74 -4.91
CA ARG A 65 3.56 -2.57 -6.17
C ARG A 65 2.24 -3.35 -6.17
N GLY A 66 2.25 -4.61 -5.72
CA GLY A 66 1.03 -5.41 -5.63
C GLY A 66 0.04 -4.86 -4.60
N PHE A 67 0.51 -4.56 -3.39
CA PHE A 67 -0.34 -4.08 -2.29
C PHE A 67 -0.87 -2.65 -2.44
N LYS A 68 -0.24 -1.83 -3.29
CA LYS A 68 -0.71 -0.49 -3.68
C LYS A 68 -1.73 -0.51 -4.82
N GLY A 69 -1.98 -1.67 -5.45
CA GLY A 69 -2.98 -1.79 -6.50
C GLY A 69 -4.34 -1.26 -6.04
N ALA A 70 -4.95 -0.37 -6.83
CA ALA A 70 -6.22 0.25 -6.46
C ALA A 70 -7.37 -0.77 -6.30
N SER A 71 -7.25 -1.92 -6.98
CA SER A 71 -8.18 -3.04 -6.91
C SER A 71 -7.80 -4.12 -5.90
N PHE A 72 -6.70 -3.93 -5.14
CA PHE A 72 -6.21 -4.96 -4.23
C PHE A 72 -7.27 -5.29 -3.18
N ASP A 73 -7.69 -6.55 -3.14
CA ASP A 73 -8.51 -7.10 -2.07
C ASP A 73 -7.76 -8.25 -1.37
N PRO A 74 -7.58 -8.21 -0.05
CA PRO A 74 -6.91 -9.28 0.69
C PRO A 74 -7.68 -10.61 0.72
N SER A 75 -8.95 -10.65 0.29
CA SER A 75 -9.75 -11.87 0.19
C SER A 75 -9.60 -12.60 -1.15
N HIS A 76 -9.13 -11.90 -2.19
CA HIS A 76 -8.84 -12.49 -3.50
C HIS A 76 -7.68 -13.47 -3.44
N GLN A 77 -7.69 -14.46 -4.33
CA GLN A 77 -6.64 -15.48 -4.36
C GLN A 77 -5.30 -14.86 -4.77
N MET A 78 -4.27 -15.06 -3.94
CA MET A 78 -2.92 -14.58 -4.23
C MET A 78 -2.21 -15.50 -5.23
N GLN A 79 -1.88 -14.98 -6.40
CA GLN A 79 -1.05 -15.64 -7.42
C GLN A 79 0.34 -15.01 -7.45
N VAL A 80 1.35 -15.77 -7.04
CA VAL A 80 2.75 -15.29 -7.01
C VAL A 80 3.55 -15.86 -8.17
N LYS A 81 4.32 -15.00 -8.82
CA LYS A 81 5.27 -15.34 -9.86
C LYS A 81 6.61 -14.72 -9.55
N PHE A 82 7.66 -15.53 -9.49
CA PHE A 82 9.01 -15.03 -9.33
C PHE A 82 9.64 -14.65 -10.66
N THR A 83 10.38 -13.55 -10.66
CA THR A 83 11.13 -13.07 -11.82
C THR A 83 12.55 -12.69 -11.44
N ASP A 84 13.51 -12.91 -12.34
CA ASP A 84 14.88 -12.45 -12.17
C ASP A 84 15.04 -10.93 -12.39
N ASP A 85 16.29 -10.45 -12.38
CA ASP A 85 16.63 -9.05 -12.61
C ASP A 85 16.38 -8.59 -14.07
N GLU A 86 16.28 -9.54 -15.00
CA GLU A 86 15.94 -9.30 -16.41
C GLU A 86 14.42 -9.36 -16.66
N GLY A 87 13.62 -9.64 -15.63
CA GLY A 87 12.17 -9.77 -15.69
C GLY A 87 11.70 -11.10 -16.28
N GLN A 88 12.61 -12.06 -16.49
CA GLN A 88 12.26 -13.40 -16.95
C GLN A 88 11.64 -14.20 -15.81
N THR A 89 10.71 -15.06 -16.19
CA THR A 89 9.99 -15.90 -15.22
C THR A 89 10.88 -17.02 -14.73
N GLU A 90 10.93 -17.22 -13.43
CA GLU A 90 11.51 -18.43 -12.87
C GLU A 90 10.50 -19.58 -12.95
N ASP A 91 10.96 -20.76 -13.40
CA ASP A 91 10.10 -21.92 -13.59
C ASP A 91 9.48 -22.39 -12.25
N GLY A 92 8.19 -22.15 -12.08
CA GLY A 92 7.39 -22.65 -10.96
C GLY A 92 6.44 -23.75 -11.43
N VAL A 93 6.60 -24.97 -10.93
CA VAL A 93 5.74 -26.12 -11.27
C VAL A 93 4.46 -26.17 -10.41
N ASP A 94 4.46 -25.50 -9.26
CA ASP A 94 3.38 -25.52 -8.26
C ASP A 94 2.82 -24.11 -8.01
N THR A 95 1.51 -24.00 -7.80
CA THR A 95 0.81 -22.76 -7.42
C THR A 95 0.94 -22.45 -5.92
N GLY A 96 1.18 -23.45 -5.06
CA GLY A 96 1.31 -23.28 -3.61
C GLY A 96 2.70 -22.86 -3.15
N GLY A 97 3.74 -23.45 -3.73
CA GLY A 97 5.15 -23.19 -3.41
C GLY A 97 5.55 -21.70 -3.48
N PRO A 98 5.36 -21.03 -4.62
CA PRO A 98 5.75 -19.63 -4.80
C PRO A 98 5.05 -18.68 -3.83
N LYS A 99 3.75 -18.90 -3.56
CA LYS A 99 3.00 -18.11 -2.57
C LYS A 99 3.62 -18.23 -1.18
N ARG A 100 3.84 -19.47 -0.72
CA ARG A 100 4.41 -19.74 0.61
C ARG A 100 5.83 -19.17 0.73
N GLU A 101 6.63 -19.28 -0.32
CA GLU A 101 7.97 -18.70 -0.37
C GLU A 101 7.93 -17.17 -0.29
N PHE A 102 7.12 -16.51 -1.12
CA PHE A 102 6.97 -15.05 -1.09
C PHE A 102 6.55 -14.55 0.28
N LEU A 103 5.52 -15.15 0.90
CA LEU A 103 5.06 -14.71 2.22
C LEU A 103 6.14 -14.90 3.30
N THR A 104 7.00 -15.92 3.16
CA THR A 104 8.16 -16.12 4.05
C THR A 104 9.21 -15.03 3.85
N LEU A 105 9.59 -14.74 2.61
CA LEU A 105 10.52 -13.66 2.27
C LEU A 105 9.98 -12.29 2.70
N LEU A 106 8.68 -12.06 2.54
CA LEU A 106 8.01 -10.83 2.93
C LEU A 106 8.12 -10.57 4.43
N MET A 107 7.93 -11.59 5.28
CA MET A 107 8.10 -11.44 6.73
C MET A 107 9.55 -11.11 7.10
N GLU A 108 10.52 -11.70 6.39
CA GLU A 108 11.94 -11.41 6.59
C GLU A 108 12.30 -9.98 6.16
N CYS A 109 11.76 -9.51 5.03
CA CYS A 109 11.92 -8.11 4.62
C CYS A 109 11.29 -7.15 5.62
N LEU A 110 10.06 -7.44 6.09
CA LEU A 110 9.35 -6.62 7.08
C LEU A 110 10.16 -6.47 8.36
N ARG A 111 10.75 -7.56 8.87
CA ARG A 111 11.60 -7.57 10.07
C ARG A 111 12.75 -6.57 10.02
N MET A 112 13.24 -6.27 8.82
CA MET A 112 14.39 -5.39 8.57
C MET A 112 13.99 -3.97 8.15
N ARG A 113 12.69 -3.64 8.12
CA ARG A 113 12.22 -2.29 7.76
C ARG A 113 12.51 -1.28 8.86
N ARG A 114 12.75 -0.04 8.46
CA ARG A 114 13.02 1.14 9.33
C ARG A 114 11.92 1.46 10.34
N ILE A 115 10.70 0.94 10.12
CA ILE A 115 9.58 1.11 11.06
C ILE A 115 9.67 0.19 12.28
N PHE A 116 10.62 -0.76 12.28
CA PHE A 116 10.85 -1.68 13.38
C PHE A 116 12.26 -1.54 13.95
N ASP A 117 12.36 -1.49 15.27
CA ASP A 117 13.64 -1.41 16.00
C ASP A 117 13.69 -2.43 17.14
N GLY A 118 14.87 -2.69 17.69
CA GLY A 118 15.11 -3.64 18.77
C GLY A 118 15.81 -4.94 18.32
N PRO A 119 15.92 -5.94 19.21
CA PRO A 119 16.49 -7.25 18.88
C PRO A 119 15.80 -7.95 17.70
N GLN A 120 16.49 -8.90 17.05
CA GLN A 120 16.02 -9.54 15.82
C GLN A 120 14.67 -10.26 15.95
N ASP A 121 14.36 -10.79 17.13
CA ASP A 121 13.20 -11.59 17.50
C ASP A 121 12.26 -10.86 18.48
N ARG A 122 12.55 -9.60 18.79
CA ARG A 122 11.79 -8.77 19.74
C ARG A 122 11.71 -7.33 19.27
N LYS A 123 11.10 -7.12 18.11
CA LYS A 123 10.96 -5.79 17.49
C LYS A 123 9.81 -4.98 18.08
N PHE A 124 10.02 -3.67 18.16
CA PHE A 124 9.04 -2.66 18.50
C PHE A 124 8.79 -1.74 17.30
N LEU A 125 7.68 -1.01 17.31
CA LEU A 125 7.48 0.09 16.36
C LEU A 125 8.38 1.25 16.77
N THR A 126 9.09 1.81 15.81
CA THR A 126 9.82 3.07 15.97
C THR A 126 9.25 4.12 15.03
N PHE A 127 9.42 5.39 15.37
CA PHE A 127 8.96 6.49 14.53
C PHE A 127 10.04 6.88 13.50
N ASP A 128 9.75 6.59 12.23
CA ASP A 128 10.42 7.13 11.06
C ASP A 128 9.49 8.07 10.27
N ASN A 129 9.96 9.30 10.02
CA ASN A 129 9.21 10.35 9.33
C ASN A 129 8.97 10.05 7.83
N ALA A 130 9.95 9.46 7.15
CA ALA A 130 9.80 9.12 5.73
C ALA A 130 8.83 7.96 5.57
N ALA A 131 8.91 6.94 6.42
CA ALA A 131 7.95 5.85 6.49
C ALA A 131 6.52 6.33 6.74
N ALA A 132 6.34 7.37 7.59
CA ALA A 132 5.02 7.95 7.84
C ALA A 132 4.47 8.68 6.60
N LYS A 133 5.32 9.40 5.86
CA LYS A 133 4.94 10.07 4.60
C LYS A 133 4.64 9.09 3.47
N ASP A 134 5.33 7.95 3.45
CA ASP A 134 5.22 6.93 2.41
C ASP A 134 4.15 5.85 2.68
N ASP A 135 3.33 6.03 3.73
CA ASP A 135 2.33 5.07 4.22
C ASP A 135 2.89 3.67 4.54
N GLU A 136 4.16 3.61 4.94
CA GLU A 136 4.87 2.35 5.12
C GLU A 136 4.31 1.51 6.27
N TYR A 137 3.90 2.14 7.39
CA TYR A 137 3.25 1.45 8.51
C TYR A 137 1.94 0.77 8.08
N PHE A 138 1.17 1.46 7.24
CA PHE A 138 -0.09 0.95 6.72
C PHE A 138 0.14 -0.24 5.78
N HIS A 139 1.10 -0.13 4.86
CA HIS A 139 1.47 -1.22 3.98
C HIS A 139 2.05 -2.41 4.74
N ALA A 140 2.88 -2.18 5.75
CA ALA A 140 3.39 -3.25 6.60
C ALA A 140 2.26 -3.99 7.32
N GLY A 141 1.32 -3.25 7.94
CA GLY A 141 0.14 -3.86 8.57
C GLY A 141 -0.71 -4.67 7.59
N ARG A 142 -0.95 -4.12 6.40
CA ARG A 142 -1.67 -4.81 5.31
C ARG A 142 -0.96 -6.10 4.89
N MET A 143 0.34 -6.04 4.64
CA MET A 143 1.17 -7.19 4.25
C MET A 143 1.15 -8.29 5.32
N ILE A 144 1.29 -7.91 6.59
CA ILE A 144 1.20 -8.83 7.73
C ILE A 144 -0.17 -9.52 7.77
N ALA A 145 -1.25 -8.74 7.69
CA ALA A 145 -2.61 -9.26 7.71
C ALA A 145 -2.88 -10.21 6.53
N THR A 146 -2.48 -9.82 5.32
CA THR A 146 -2.64 -10.64 4.11
C THR A 146 -1.84 -11.94 4.19
N SER A 147 -0.62 -11.92 4.77
CA SER A 147 0.13 -13.15 5.02
C SER A 147 -0.66 -14.12 5.89
N ILE A 148 -1.25 -13.64 6.99
CA ILE A 148 -2.05 -14.45 7.90
C ILE A 148 -3.29 -15.00 7.19
N VAL A 149 -4.04 -14.16 6.47
CA VAL A 149 -5.27 -14.55 5.75
C VAL A 149 -5.01 -15.65 4.71
N HIS A 150 -3.88 -15.63 4.02
CA HIS A 150 -3.54 -16.65 3.02
C HIS A 150 -2.78 -17.86 3.57
N GLY A 151 -2.66 -17.99 4.90
CA GLY A 151 -1.99 -19.11 5.57
C GLY A 151 -0.46 -19.04 5.52
N GLY A 152 0.10 -17.87 5.25
CA GLY A 152 1.54 -17.59 5.38
C GLY A 152 1.98 -17.38 6.84
N PRO A 153 3.27 -17.13 7.06
CA PRO A 153 3.79 -16.85 8.40
C PRO A 153 3.28 -15.51 8.94
N GLY A 154 2.92 -15.49 10.23
CA GLY A 154 2.71 -14.25 10.97
C GLY A 154 4.03 -13.54 11.34
N PRO A 155 3.95 -12.34 11.91
CA PRO A 155 5.10 -11.50 12.20
C PRO A 155 5.78 -11.95 13.51
N ARG A 156 6.41 -13.13 13.49
CA ARG A 156 7.05 -13.76 14.67
C ARG A 156 8.22 -12.96 15.28
N PHE A 157 8.63 -11.90 14.60
CA PHE A 157 9.69 -11.00 15.06
C PHE A 157 9.18 -9.87 15.96
N LEU A 158 7.87 -9.67 16.09
CA LEU A 158 7.33 -8.65 16.99
C LEU A 158 7.58 -9.05 18.44
N SER A 159 7.90 -8.06 19.27
CA SER A 159 7.93 -8.24 20.72
C SER A 159 6.55 -8.67 21.23
N GLU A 160 6.58 -9.47 22.30
CA GLU A 160 5.35 -9.93 22.96
C GLU A 160 4.47 -8.75 23.39
N THR A 161 5.08 -7.69 23.93
CA THR A 161 4.39 -6.45 24.31
C THR A 161 3.66 -5.80 23.14
N LEU A 162 4.32 -5.64 21.99
CA LEU A 162 3.70 -5.05 20.81
C LEU A 162 2.58 -5.95 20.27
N TYR A 163 2.80 -7.26 20.23
CA TYR A 163 1.79 -8.23 19.81
C TYR A 163 0.53 -8.17 20.68
N GLN A 164 0.70 -8.14 22.01
CA GLN A 164 -0.41 -8.02 22.96
C GLN A 164 -1.15 -6.70 22.78
N HIS A 165 -0.43 -5.61 22.57
CA HIS A 165 -1.05 -4.31 22.30
C HIS A 165 -1.89 -4.34 21.01
N LEU A 166 -1.35 -4.87 19.92
CA LEU A 166 -2.05 -4.96 18.62
C LEU A 166 -3.31 -5.84 18.67
N THR A 167 -3.28 -6.89 19.48
CA THR A 167 -4.41 -7.82 19.65
C THR A 167 -5.45 -7.34 20.67
N GLY A 168 -5.23 -6.19 21.31
CA GLY A 168 -6.10 -5.66 22.35
C GLY A 168 -6.06 -6.46 23.66
N MET A 169 -5.06 -7.32 23.83
CA MET A 169 -4.80 -8.01 25.08
C MET A 169 -4.33 -6.99 26.11
N LYS A 170 -5.14 -6.79 27.15
CA LYS A 170 -4.81 -5.91 28.28
C LYS A 170 -3.86 -6.63 29.22
N ASN A 171 -2.59 -6.75 28.84
CA ASN A 171 -1.57 -7.15 29.79
C ASN A 171 -1.20 -5.93 30.64
N THR A 172 -1.54 -6.01 31.92
CA THR A 172 -1.18 -4.98 32.92
C THR A 172 0.23 -5.19 33.48
N ASN A 173 0.90 -6.27 33.10
CA ASN A 173 2.25 -6.61 33.55
C ASN A 173 3.23 -6.58 32.37
N ILE A 174 3.43 -5.39 31.80
CA ILE A 174 4.47 -5.17 30.79
C ILE A 174 5.77 -4.88 31.54
N GLU A 175 6.64 -5.88 31.63
CA GLU A 175 8.01 -5.69 32.09
C GLU A 175 8.84 -5.18 30.91
N ALA A 176 8.97 -3.85 30.80
CA ALA A 176 9.95 -3.25 29.90
C ALA A 176 11.34 -3.45 30.51
N ILE A 177 12.27 -4.02 29.74
CA ILE A 177 13.66 -4.20 30.17
C ILE A 177 14.56 -3.17 29.48
N ILE A 178 15.64 -2.77 30.16
CA ILE A 178 16.54 -1.71 29.68
C ILE A 178 17.17 -2.09 28.32
N GLU A 179 17.34 -3.38 28.05
CA GLU A 179 17.85 -3.92 26.79
C GLU A 179 16.93 -3.69 25.58
N ASP A 180 15.66 -3.35 25.81
CA ASP A 180 14.73 -2.97 24.73
C ASP A 180 14.96 -1.54 24.23
N ILE A 181 15.75 -0.74 24.96
CA ILE A 181 16.09 0.61 24.58
C ILE A 181 17.28 0.55 23.62
N THR A 182 16.98 0.88 22.37
CA THR A 182 17.95 0.89 21.26
C THR A 182 18.77 2.17 21.21
N ASP A 183 18.25 3.26 21.77
CA ASP A 183 19.00 4.50 21.97
C ASP A 183 20.02 4.30 23.09
N ASP A 184 21.30 4.19 22.72
CA ASP A 184 22.41 3.98 23.65
C ASP A 184 22.54 5.11 24.68
N THR A 185 22.21 6.34 24.31
CA THR A 185 22.30 7.51 25.20
C THR A 185 21.20 7.45 26.26
N MET A 186 19.96 7.19 25.82
CA MET A 186 18.83 6.98 26.72
C MET A 186 19.09 5.79 27.64
N ARG A 187 19.57 4.67 27.09
CA ARG A 187 19.90 3.47 27.85
C ARG A 187 20.96 3.75 28.93
N ALA A 188 22.03 4.45 28.59
CA ALA A 188 23.08 4.82 29.54
C ALA A 188 22.52 5.71 30.67
N SER A 189 21.68 6.69 30.33
CA SER A 189 21.08 7.61 31.32
C SER A 189 20.15 6.94 32.35
N LEU A 190 19.66 5.73 32.07
CA LEU A 190 18.81 4.97 32.97
C LEU A 190 19.59 4.03 33.91
N LEU A 191 20.90 3.90 33.68
CA LEU A 191 21.81 3.08 34.48
C LEU A 191 22.67 3.90 35.46
N GLU A 192 22.65 5.24 35.34
CA GLU A 192 23.29 6.20 36.25
C GLU A 192 22.40 6.55 37.45
#